data_AF-A0A128FK10-F1
#
_entry.id   AF-A0A128FK10-F1
#
_cell.length_a   1.000
_cell.length_b   1.000
_cell.length_c   1.000
_cell.angle_alpha   90.00
_cell.angle_beta   90.00
_cell.angle_gamma   90.00
#
_symmetry.space_group_name_H-M   'P 1'
#
loop_
_entity.id
_entity.type
_entity.pdbx_description
1 polymer ?
#
loop_
_entity_poly.entity_id
_entity_poly.type
_entity_poly.pdbx_seq_one_letter_code
_entity_poly.pdbx_strand_id
1 'polypeptide(L)'
;MTKARTAQINVDATPYYHCISRCVRRSFLCGYDNEQGKNFEHRRAWIEERLLELAQVFCIDVCAYAIMSNHYHVVLHINTDSGNALAPIDVAERWLTFHQGPVLIQRFIEGGSTVRSRNRTLL
;
A
#
# COMPACT_ATOMS: atom_id res chain seq x y z
N MET A 1 21.84 -7.11 9.54
CA MET A 1 20.75 -6.82 10.52
C MET A 1 19.61 -6.16 9.76
N THR A 2 18.36 -6.56 9.98
CA THR A 2 17.19 -5.95 9.32
C THR A 2 16.89 -4.59 9.94
N LYS A 3 16.84 -3.52 9.13
CA LYS A 3 16.41 -2.19 9.58
C LYS A 3 14.88 -2.10 9.55
N ALA A 4 14.30 -1.33 10.47
CA ALA A 4 12.88 -1.00 10.41
C ALA A 4 12.57 -0.24 9.11
N ARG A 5 11.42 -0.51 8.49
CA ARG A 5 11.02 0.13 7.22
C ARG A 5 10.99 1.65 7.29
N THR A 6 10.59 2.20 8.43
CA THR A 6 10.58 3.65 8.69
C THR A 6 11.98 4.26 8.62
N ALA A 7 13.03 3.49 8.89
CA ALA A 7 14.43 3.93 8.80
C ALA A 7 15.06 3.66 7.43
N GLN A 8 14.29 3.19 6.44
CA GLN A 8 14.75 2.91 5.08
C GLN A 8 14.32 3.98 4.06
N ILE A 9 13.43 4.89 4.46
CA ILE A 9 12.87 5.94 3.60
C ILE A 9 13.39 7.30 4.07
N ASN A 10 13.95 8.08 3.14
CA ASN A 10 14.36 9.46 3.35
C ASN A 10 13.99 10.28 2.12
N VAL A 11 12.85 10.98 2.19
CA VAL A 11 12.31 11.75 1.08
C VAL A 11 13.18 12.97 0.74
N ASP A 12 13.88 13.53 1.73
CA ASP A 12 14.81 14.65 1.51
C ASP A 12 16.02 14.23 0.66
N ALA A 13 16.42 12.97 0.75
CA ALA A 13 17.50 12.42 -0.07
C ALA A 13 17.01 12.02 -1.47
N THR A 14 15.86 11.36 -1.55
CA THR A 14 15.20 11.04 -2.82
C THR A 14 13.73 10.69 -2.60
N PRO A 15 12.81 11.17 -3.46
CA PRO A 15 11.43 10.72 -3.46
C PRO A 15 11.23 9.42 -4.25
N TYR A 16 12.26 8.91 -4.95
CA TYR A 16 12.15 7.73 -5.81
C TYR A 16 12.65 6.45 -5.14
N TYR A 17 11.86 5.38 -5.23
CA TYR A 17 12.18 4.09 -4.60
C TYR A 17 11.89 2.91 -5.52
N HIS A 18 12.82 1.95 -5.54
CA HIS A 18 12.62 0.65 -6.18
C HIS A 18 12.21 -0.39 -5.14
N CYS A 19 10.94 -0.78 -5.17
CA CYS A 19 10.36 -1.77 -4.29
C CYS A 19 10.28 -3.13 -4.99
N ILE A 20 10.57 -4.20 -4.24
CA ILE A 20 10.55 -5.57 -4.75
C ILE A 20 9.82 -6.43 -3.71
N SER A 21 8.89 -7.26 -4.18
CA SER A 21 8.28 -8.31 -3.37
C SER A 21 8.37 -9.64 -4.09
N ARG A 22 8.81 -10.68 -3.38
CA ARG A 22 9.08 -12.00 -3.94
C ARG A 22 8.43 -13.09 -3.10
N CYS A 23 7.79 -14.03 -3.79
CA CYS A 23 7.35 -15.29 -3.23
C CYS A 23 8.54 -16.23 -3.01
N VAL A 24 8.52 -16.97 -1.90
CA VAL A 24 9.51 -18.01 -1.59
C VAL A 24 8.87 -19.39 -1.73
N ARG A 25 9.67 -20.46 -1.61
CA ARG A 25 9.19 -21.87 -1.57
C ARG A 25 8.32 -22.25 -2.78
N ARG A 26 8.68 -21.76 -3.98
CA ARG A 26 7.97 -22.03 -5.23
C ARG A 26 6.50 -21.60 -5.24
N SER A 27 6.12 -20.62 -4.41
CA SER A 27 4.82 -19.98 -4.57
C SER A 27 4.84 -19.07 -5.81
N PHE A 28 3.76 -19.11 -6.58
CA PHE A 28 3.57 -18.30 -7.79
C PHE A 28 2.57 -17.18 -7.50
N LEU A 29 2.97 -15.95 -7.79
CA LEU A 29 2.08 -14.79 -7.87
C LEU A 29 1.15 -14.94 -9.08
N CYS A 30 1.73 -15.25 -10.23
CA CYS A 30 1.07 -15.51 -11.51
C CYS A 30 1.93 -16.49 -12.34
N GLY A 31 1.60 -16.72 -13.61
CA GLY A 31 2.32 -17.68 -14.45
C GLY A 31 1.87 -19.13 -14.27
N TYR A 32 2.54 -20.01 -14.99
CA TYR A 32 2.25 -21.44 -15.00
C TYR A 32 3.28 -22.22 -14.17
N ASP A 33 2.79 -23.04 -13.24
CA ASP A 33 3.60 -23.99 -12.49
C ASP A 33 3.66 -25.33 -13.25
N ASN A 34 4.78 -25.57 -13.94
CA ASN A 34 4.99 -26.78 -14.73
C ASN A 34 4.98 -28.08 -13.90
N GLU A 35 5.33 -28.02 -12.61
CA GLU A 35 5.38 -29.24 -11.79
C GLU A 35 4.02 -29.66 -11.25
N GLN A 36 3.18 -28.69 -10.89
CA GLN A 36 1.82 -28.97 -10.43
C GLN A 36 0.78 -28.90 -11.56
N GLY A 37 1.18 -28.50 -12.76
CA GLY A 37 0.31 -28.27 -13.90
C GLY A 37 -0.72 -27.14 -13.68
N LYS A 38 -0.45 -26.21 -12.78
CA LYS A 38 -1.40 -25.16 -12.36
C LYS A 38 -1.12 -23.83 -13.04
N ASN A 39 -2.18 -23.19 -13.56
CA ASN A 39 -2.09 -21.87 -14.17
C ASN A 39 -2.62 -20.77 -13.23
N PHE A 40 -1.76 -19.83 -12.88
CA PHE A 40 -2.07 -18.65 -12.07
C PHE A 40 -2.02 -17.34 -12.87
N GLU A 41 -1.88 -17.40 -14.20
CA GLU A 41 -1.67 -16.22 -15.05
C GLU A 41 -2.78 -15.17 -14.95
N HIS A 42 -4.02 -15.59 -14.68
CA HIS A 42 -5.15 -14.70 -14.43
C HIS A 42 -4.89 -13.66 -13.32
N ARG A 43 -4.02 -13.98 -12.35
CA ARG A 43 -3.69 -13.08 -11.23
C ARG A 43 -2.80 -11.92 -11.63
N ARG A 44 -2.13 -11.97 -12.79
CA ARG A 44 -1.26 -10.89 -13.24
C ARG A 44 -2.02 -9.58 -13.37
N ALA A 45 -3.16 -9.61 -14.05
CA ALA A 45 -4.04 -8.46 -14.21
C ALA A 45 -4.51 -7.94 -12.84
N TRP A 46 -4.90 -8.84 -11.93
CA TRP A 46 -5.34 -8.44 -10.59
C TRP A 46 -4.23 -7.75 -9.78
N ILE A 47 -2.99 -8.23 -9.90
CA ILE A 47 -1.84 -7.60 -9.23
C ILE A 47 -1.57 -6.21 -9.81
N GLU A 48 -1.65 -6.08 -11.14
CA GLU A 48 -1.47 -4.81 -11.85
C GLU A 48 -2.55 -3.79 -11.47
N GLU A 49 -3.82 -4.16 -11.60
CA GLU A 49 -4.97 -3.34 -11.20
C GLU A 49 -4.83 -2.89 -9.75
N ARG A 50 -4.53 -3.84 -8.86
CA ARG A 50 -4.37 -3.54 -7.43
C ARG A 50 -3.23 -2.58 -7.15
N LEU A 51 -2.10 -2.73 -7.86
CA LEU A 51 -0.94 -1.85 -7.72
C LEU A 51 -1.29 -0.42 -8.12
N LEU A 52 -2.00 -0.25 -9.23
CA LEU A 52 -2.40 1.07 -9.74
C LEU A 52 -3.48 1.73 -8.85
N GLU A 53 -4.43 0.95 -8.35
CA GLU A 53 -5.43 1.41 -7.36
C GLU A 53 -4.77 1.93 -6.07
N LEU A 54 -3.81 1.17 -5.52
CA LEU A 54 -3.11 1.56 -4.29
C LEU A 54 -2.35 2.87 -4.47
N ALA A 55 -1.71 3.05 -5.62
CA ALA A 55 -0.95 4.26 -5.95
C ALA A 55 -1.82 5.53 -5.85
N GLN A 56 -3.03 5.47 -6.43
CA GLN A 56 -3.98 6.59 -6.42
C GLN A 56 -4.42 7.00 -5.01
N VAL A 57 -4.62 6.02 -4.12
CA VAL A 57 -5.08 6.27 -2.76
C VAL A 57 -3.99 6.84 -1.87
N PHE A 58 -2.75 6.34 -2.00
CA PHE A 58 -1.66 6.65 -1.06
C PHE A 58 -0.76 7.82 -1.46
N CYS A 59 -1.14 8.64 -2.44
CA CYS A 59 -0.31 9.75 -2.95
C CYS A 59 1.07 9.26 -3.41
N ILE A 60 1.08 8.16 -4.16
CA ILE A 60 2.29 7.58 -4.72
C ILE A 60 2.10 7.51 -6.24
N ASP A 61 3.10 7.93 -6.99
CA ASP A 61 3.12 7.74 -8.43
C ASP A 61 3.88 6.45 -8.77
N VAL A 62 3.36 5.67 -9.72
CA VAL A 62 4.06 4.49 -10.26
C VAL A 62 4.84 4.93 -11.50
N CYS A 63 6.16 5.01 -11.39
CA CYS A 63 7.03 5.39 -12.51
C CYS A 63 7.23 4.21 -13.47
N ALA A 64 7.35 3.00 -12.95
CA ALA A 64 7.49 1.77 -13.72
C ALA A 64 7.11 0.56 -12.87
N TYR A 65 6.68 -0.53 -13.50
CA TYR A 65 6.51 -1.82 -12.83
C TYR A 65 6.83 -2.98 -13.77
N ALA A 66 7.18 -4.12 -13.17
CA ALA A 66 7.32 -5.39 -13.87
C ALA A 66 6.79 -6.52 -12.98
N ILE A 67 5.80 -7.25 -13.47
CA ILE A 67 5.22 -8.40 -12.76
C ILE A 67 5.80 -9.67 -13.37
N MET A 68 6.36 -10.53 -12.54
CA MET A 68 6.88 -11.85 -12.91
C MET A 68 6.12 -12.93 -12.17
N SER A 69 6.33 -14.19 -12.56
CA SER A 69 5.60 -15.32 -12.00
C SER A 69 5.77 -15.48 -10.48
N ASN A 70 6.93 -15.11 -9.93
CA ASN A 70 7.24 -15.28 -8.50
C ASN A 70 7.66 -14.00 -7.78
N HIS A 71 7.72 -12.85 -8.45
CA HIS A 71 8.01 -11.56 -7.83
C HIS A 71 7.54 -10.41 -8.71
N TYR A 72 7.51 -9.21 -8.17
CA TYR A 72 7.33 -8.01 -8.96
C TYR A 72 8.31 -6.92 -8.50
N HIS A 73 8.58 -6.01 -9.42
CA HIS A 73 9.36 -4.80 -9.22
C HIS A 73 8.46 -3.60 -9.45
N VAL A 74 8.58 -2.58 -8.60
CA VAL A 74 7.87 -1.30 -8.74
C VAL A 74 8.82 -0.16 -8.48
N VAL A 75 8.91 0.78 -9.41
CA VAL A 75 9.58 2.07 -9.22
C VAL A 75 8.50 3.07 -8.86
N LEU A 76 8.62 3.65 -7.68
CA LEU A 76 7.65 4.56 -7.08
C LEU A 76 8.25 5.94 -6.92
N HIS A 77 7.40 6.95 -6.95
CA HIS A 77 7.70 8.32 -6.54
C HIS A 77 6.74 8.72 -5.41
N ILE A 78 7.28 9.16 -4.27
CA ILE A 78 6.48 9.64 -3.14
C ILE A 78 6.06 11.08 -3.45
N ASN A 79 4.77 11.27 -3.74
CA ASN A 79 4.23 12.57 -4.11
C ASN A 79 3.86 13.36 -2.85
N THR A 80 4.88 13.97 -2.23
CA THR A 80 4.70 14.76 -1.01
C THR A 80 3.76 15.94 -1.19
N ASP A 81 3.77 16.56 -2.36
CA ASP A 81 2.91 17.72 -2.63
C ASP A 81 1.44 17.32 -2.60
N SER A 82 1.10 16.19 -3.24
CA SER A 82 -0.26 15.64 -3.18
C SER A 82 -0.64 15.24 -1.77
N GLY A 83 0.28 14.62 -1.02
CA GLY A 83 0.03 14.23 0.37
C GLY A 83 -0.19 15.42 1.30
N ASN A 84 0.62 16.47 1.16
CA ASN A 84 0.54 17.70 1.95
C ASN A 84 -0.68 18.56 1.62
N ALA A 85 -1.25 18.41 0.42
CA ALA A 85 -2.46 19.09 0.01
C ALA A 85 -3.75 18.46 0.56
N LEU A 86 -3.69 17.26 1.15
CA LEU A 86 -4.87 16.58 1.68
C LEU A 86 -5.32 17.18 3.02
N ALA A 87 -6.62 17.41 3.16
CA ALA A 87 -7.21 17.64 4.47
C ALA A 87 -7.29 16.32 5.26
N PRO A 88 -7.37 16.37 6.61
CA PRO A 88 -7.50 15.17 7.42
C PRO A 88 -8.69 14.27 7.05
N ILE A 89 -9.78 14.87 6.55
CA ILE A 89 -10.94 14.14 6.05
C ILE A 89 -10.59 13.33 4.79
N ASP A 90 -9.89 13.93 3.84
CA ASP A 90 -9.48 13.27 2.59
C ASP A 90 -8.55 12.08 2.88
N VAL A 91 -7.63 12.24 3.85
CA VAL A 91 -6.75 11.15 4.30
C VAL A 91 -7.57 9.98 4.83
N ALA A 92 -8.60 10.26 5.66
CA ALA A 92 -9.47 9.23 6.21
C ALA A 92 -10.27 8.51 5.11
N GLU A 93 -10.93 9.26 4.22
CA GLU A 93 -11.74 8.71 3.13
C GLU A 93 -10.90 7.84 2.17
N ARG A 94 -9.72 8.32 1.79
CA ARG A 94 -8.76 7.56 0.98
C ARG A 94 -8.39 6.25 1.67
N TRP A 95 -8.01 6.29 2.94
CA TRP A 95 -7.61 5.09 3.68
C TRP A 95 -8.75 4.05 3.78
N LEU A 96 -9.99 4.51 3.95
CA LEU A 96 -11.18 3.66 4.01
C LEU A 96 -11.54 2.98 2.69
N THR A 97 -11.02 3.44 1.56
CA THR A 97 -11.23 2.77 0.26
C THR A 97 -10.73 1.31 0.30
N PHE A 98 -9.71 1.02 1.12
CA PHE A 98 -9.13 -0.32 1.22
C PHE A 98 -9.19 -0.96 2.59
N HIS A 99 -9.68 -0.26 3.61
CA HIS A 99 -9.70 -0.73 4.98
C HIS A 99 -11.08 -0.56 5.58
N GLN A 100 -11.51 -1.57 6.34
CA GLN A 100 -12.65 -1.39 7.24
C GLN A 100 -12.21 -0.54 8.41
N GLY A 101 -12.65 0.72 8.42
CA GLY A 101 -12.29 1.66 9.46
C GLY A 101 -12.91 1.33 10.81
N PRO A 102 -12.19 1.58 11.92
CA PRO A 102 -12.80 1.62 13.25
C PRO A 102 -13.97 2.61 13.29
N VAL A 103 -14.95 2.36 14.17
CA VAL A 103 -16.11 3.24 14.39
C VAL A 103 -15.70 4.70 14.66
N LEU A 104 -14.53 4.93 15.26
CA LEU A 104 -14.00 6.27 15.50
C LEU A 104 -13.73 7.05 14.20
N ILE A 105 -13.24 6.38 13.15
CA ILE A 105 -13.00 7.03 11.85
C ILE A 105 -14.32 7.31 11.13
N GLN A 106 -15.30 6.41 11.25
CA GLN A 106 -16.65 6.64 10.70
C GLN A 106 -17.30 7.88 11.33
N ARG A 107 -17.25 7.99 12.67
CA ARG A 107 -17.76 9.17 13.39
C ARG A 107 -17.02 10.45 13.04
N PHE A 108 -15.69 10.35 12.83
CA PHE A 108 -14.88 11.49 12.40
C PHE A 108 -15.36 12.02 11.03
N ILE A 109 -15.69 11.11 10.10
CA ILE A 109 -16.22 11.46 8.77
C ILE A 109 -17.62 12.04 8.84
N GLU A 110 -18.47 11.52 9.73
CA GLU A 110 -19.85 12.00 9.95
C GLU A 110 -19.92 13.39 10.63
N GLY A 111 -18.79 14.06 10.86
CA GLY A 111 -18.73 15.36 11.54
C GLY A 111 -18.92 15.27 13.05
N GLY A 112 -18.86 14.07 13.63
CA GLY A 112 -18.94 13.85 15.07
C GLY A 112 -17.73 14.45 15.77
N SER A 113 -17.96 15.49 16.58
CA SER A 113 -16.96 16.07 17.48
C SER A 113 -16.21 14.97 18.24
N THR A 114 -14.88 14.99 18.16
CA THR A 114 -13.98 14.06 18.85
C THR A 114 -14.31 14.02 20.34
N VAL A 115 -15.08 13.03 20.78
CA VAL A 115 -15.24 12.77 22.21
C VAL A 115 -13.89 12.32 22.73
N ARG A 116 -13.31 13.19 23.55
CA ARG A 116 -12.14 13.03 24.43
C ARG A 116 -11.73 11.56 24.58
N SER A 117 -10.58 11.20 24.01
CA SER A 117 -9.89 9.93 24.30
C SER A 117 -9.84 9.75 25.82
N ARG A 118 -10.59 8.76 26.34
CA ARG A 118 -10.32 8.25 27.68
C ARG A 118 -9.03 7.47 27.56
N ASN A 119 -7.93 8.05 28.02
CA ASN A 119 -6.71 7.33 28.35
C ASN A 119 -7.08 6.16 29.26
N ARG A 120 -7.20 4.96 28.69
CA ARG A 120 -7.24 3.73 29.46
C ARG A 120 -5.79 3.28 29.59
N THR A 121 -5.12 3.82 30.60
CA THR A 121 -3.93 3.20 31.17
C THR A 121 -4.31 1.76 31.51
N LEU A 122 -3.81 0.79 30.76
CA LEU A 122 -3.83 -0.60 31.16
C LEU A 122 -2.47 -0.88 31.79
N LEU A 123 -2.54 -1.26 33.07
CA LEU A 123 -1.48 -1.85 33.88
C LEU A 123 -0.86 -3.07 33.17
#